data_AF-A0A929DB64-F1
#
_entry.id   AF-A0A929DB64-F1
#
_cell.length_a   1.000
_cell.length_b   1.000
_cell.length_c   1.000
_cell.angle_alpha   90.00
_cell.angle_beta   90.00
_cell.angle_gamma   90.00
#
_symmetry.space_group_name_H-M   'P 1'
#
loop_
_entity.id
_entity.type
_entity.pdbx_description
1 polymer ?
#
loop_
_entity_poly.entity_id
_entity_poly.type
_entity_poly.pdbx_seq_one_letter_code
_entity_poly.pdbx_strand_id
1 'polypeptide(L)'
;MEARSFVEVVVLSPVKAPAVGAAAPTFTYHLPDALQDRLAAGSLVVVPFGPRRLYGIVVALSDESPVPDTRPVESLVDPDPVLTPAQIALARWMSREYLASLHECLKLMLPPGVVGHADVQVELAGEVEPGDVRTEAQEQLVTVLDAKGPLRGQQLNRLLPRQQWRRAAGQLARRGIVVKSPFLAPPRARPRRVRTVEWIARDADTDAALARLRSECYPAI
;
A
#
# COMPACT_ATOMS: atom_id res chain seq x y z
N MET A 1 28.92 9.30 -6.25
CA MET A 1 27.83 8.43 -5.77
C MET A 1 27.04 8.09 -7.01
N GLU A 2 27.17 6.85 -7.50
CA GLU A 2 26.53 6.43 -8.77
C GLU A 2 25.01 6.47 -8.63
N ALA A 3 24.35 7.02 -9.64
CA ALA A 3 22.91 7.26 -9.64
C ALA A 3 22.16 5.95 -9.90
N ARG A 4 21.63 5.37 -8.82
CA ARG A 4 20.81 4.16 -8.89
C ARG A 4 19.52 4.45 -9.63
N SER A 5 19.35 3.81 -10.78
CA SER A 5 18.27 4.11 -11.73
C SER A 5 17.05 3.20 -11.57
N PHE A 6 17.19 2.06 -10.90
CA PHE A 6 16.14 1.05 -10.77
C PHE A 6 15.97 0.55 -9.34
N VAL A 7 14.77 0.05 -9.05
CA VAL A 7 14.42 -0.57 -7.77
C VAL A 7 13.69 -1.89 -7.99
N GLU A 8 14.01 -2.86 -7.15
CA GLU A 8 13.25 -4.11 -7.04
C GLU A 8 12.17 -3.97 -5.97
N VAL A 9 10.92 -4.19 -6.35
CA VAL A 9 9.76 -4.01 -5.49
C VAL A 9 9.02 -5.33 -5.33
N VAL A 10 8.74 -5.70 -4.08
CA VAL A 10 7.74 -6.74 -3.78
C VAL A 10 6.39 -6.06 -3.59
N VAL A 11 5.45 -6.36 -4.48
CA VAL A 11 4.09 -5.81 -4.42
C VAL A 11 3.28 -6.55 -3.35
N LEU A 12 2.58 -5.81 -2.47
CA LEU A 12 1.81 -6.34 -1.34
C LEU A 12 0.43 -6.88 -1.76
N SER A 13 0.41 -7.73 -2.78
CA SER A 13 -0.78 -8.41 -3.31
C SER A 13 -0.42 -9.84 -3.69
N PRO A 14 -1.35 -10.80 -3.56
CA PRO A 14 -1.21 -12.12 -4.16
C PRO A 14 -0.87 -12.02 -5.64
N VAL A 15 0.31 -12.51 -6.02
CA VAL A 15 0.71 -12.73 -7.40
C VAL A 15 0.92 -14.23 -7.58
N LYS A 16 0.47 -14.76 -8.72
CA LYS A 16 0.69 -16.17 -9.04
C LYS A 16 2.19 -16.47 -8.99
N ALA A 17 2.57 -17.43 -8.15
CA ALA A 17 3.96 -17.79 -7.98
C ALA A 17 4.56 -18.25 -9.32
N PRO A 18 5.83 -17.91 -9.61
CA PRO A 18 6.55 -18.55 -10.70
C PRO A 18 6.68 -20.06 -10.45
N ALA A 19 7.10 -20.80 -11.48
CA ALA A 19 7.30 -22.24 -11.39
C ALA A 19 8.20 -22.62 -10.20
N VAL A 20 8.02 -23.85 -9.70
CA VAL A 20 8.75 -24.40 -8.54
C VAL A 20 10.26 -24.19 -8.71
N GLY A 21 10.89 -23.56 -7.71
CA GLY A 21 12.35 -23.32 -7.67
C GLY A 21 12.79 -21.90 -8.07
N ALA A 22 11.90 -21.05 -8.56
CA ALA A 22 12.22 -19.65 -8.84
C ALA A 22 12.17 -18.77 -7.56
N ALA A 23 13.02 -17.74 -7.50
CA ALA A 23 12.95 -16.73 -6.46
C ALA A 23 11.54 -16.07 -6.43
N ALA A 24 11.08 -15.68 -5.24
CA ALA A 24 9.80 -15.01 -5.08
C ALA A 24 9.72 -13.77 -6.00
N PRO A 25 8.56 -13.51 -6.66
CA PRO A 25 8.50 -12.52 -7.72
C PRO A 25 8.70 -11.10 -7.18
N THR A 26 9.87 -10.52 -7.46
CA THR A 26 10.12 -9.09 -7.41
C THR A 26 9.80 -8.47 -8.78
N PHE A 27 9.46 -7.19 -8.78
CA PHE A 27 9.17 -6.42 -9.99
C PHE A 27 10.12 -5.24 -10.07
N THR A 28 10.68 -5.01 -11.26
CA THR A 28 11.62 -3.90 -11.47
C THR A 28 10.88 -2.64 -11.93
N TYR A 29 11.16 -1.53 -11.28
CA TYR A 29 10.66 -0.20 -11.61
C TYR A 29 11.85 0.76 -11.77
N HIS A 30 11.73 1.77 -12.63
CA HIS A 30 12.71 2.85 -12.64
C HIS A 30 12.38 3.87 -11.55
N LEU A 31 13.44 4.52 -11.06
CA LEU A 31 13.37 5.52 -10.02
C LEU A 31 13.26 6.92 -10.65
N PRO A 32 12.14 7.65 -10.47
CA PRO A 32 12.06 9.04 -10.93
C PRO A 32 13.06 9.92 -10.19
N ASP A 33 13.59 10.95 -10.88
CA ASP A 33 14.58 11.89 -10.31
C ASP A 33 14.14 12.49 -8.98
N ALA A 34 12.86 12.82 -8.84
CA ALA A 34 12.26 13.37 -7.63
C ALA A 34 12.35 12.44 -6.39
N LEU A 35 12.69 11.18 -6.59
CA LEU A 35 12.75 10.14 -5.55
C LEU A 35 14.15 9.57 -5.32
N GLN A 36 15.16 9.93 -6.13
CA GLN A 36 16.49 9.31 -6.09
C GLN A 36 17.15 9.31 -4.70
N ASP A 37 17.11 10.45 -3.99
CA ASP A 37 17.76 10.59 -2.68
C ASP A 37 16.89 10.17 -1.48
N ARG A 38 15.63 9.80 -1.73
CA ARG A 38 14.64 9.53 -0.68
C ARG A 38 14.33 8.05 -0.51
N LEU A 39 14.80 7.22 -1.42
CA LEU A 39 14.40 5.83 -1.51
C LEU A 39 15.54 4.90 -1.11
N ALA A 40 15.20 3.93 -0.27
CA ALA A 40 16.13 2.93 0.23
C ALA A 40 15.46 1.55 0.30
N ALA A 41 16.27 0.51 0.51
CA ALA A 41 15.71 -0.80 0.81
C ALA A 41 14.86 -0.72 2.09
N GLY A 42 13.64 -1.24 2.02
CA GLY A 42 12.63 -1.15 3.07
C GLY A 42 11.63 -0.01 2.91
N SER A 43 11.83 0.91 1.96
CA SER A 43 10.87 1.97 1.67
C SER A 43 9.53 1.41 1.22
N LEU A 44 8.44 1.97 1.76
CA LEU A 44 7.07 1.69 1.34
C LEU A 44 6.69 2.63 0.20
N VAL A 45 6.30 2.06 -0.93
CA VAL A 45 6.01 2.79 -2.16
C VAL A 45 4.64 2.46 -2.72
N VAL A 46 4.11 3.34 -3.55
CA VAL A 46 3.00 3.04 -4.48
C VAL A 46 3.57 2.80 -5.86
N VAL A 47 3.16 1.72 -6.50
CA VAL A 47 3.60 1.33 -7.84
C VAL A 47 2.41 0.94 -8.74
N PRO A 48 2.52 1.17 -10.05
CA PRO A 48 1.53 0.73 -11.02
C PRO A 48 1.71 -0.76 -11.33
N PHE A 49 0.66 -1.55 -11.14
CA PHE A 49 0.67 -3.00 -11.38
C PHE A 49 -0.48 -3.40 -12.32
N GLY A 50 -0.19 -3.42 -13.62
CA GLY A 50 -1.22 -3.56 -14.66
C GLY A 50 -2.20 -2.37 -14.61
N PRO A 51 -3.53 -2.61 -14.47
CA PRO A 51 -4.53 -1.55 -14.31
C PRO A 51 -4.73 -1.11 -12.85
N ARG A 52 -3.99 -1.69 -11.89
CA ARG A 52 -4.12 -1.42 -10.45
C ARG A 52 -2.97 -0.54 -9.99
N ARG A 53 -3.19 0.18 -8.90
CA ARG A 53 -2.14 0.79 -8.08
C ARG A 53 -2.04 0.02 -6.79
N LEU A 54 -0.82 -0.35 -6.39
CA LEU A 54 -0.60 -1.21 -5.23
C LEU A 54 0.53 -0.66 -4.37
N TYR A 55 0.44 -0.96 -3.09
CA TYR A 55 1.57 -0.79 -2.18
C TYR A 55 2.64 -1.84 -2.47
N GLY A 56 3.89 -1.44 -2.36
CA GLY A 56 5.05 -2.33 -2.49
C GLY A 56 6.17 -1.94 -1.54
N ILE A 57 7.05 -2.89 -1.25
CA ILE A 57 8.26 -2.68 -0.46
C ILE A 57 9.45 -2.77 -1.42
N VAL A 58 10.32 -1.76 -1.41
CA VAL A 58 11.61 -1.84 -2.09
C VAL A 58 12.51 -2.81 -1.35
N VAL A 59 13.00 -3.84 -2.03
CA VAL A 59 13.86 -4.87 -1.44
C VAL A 59 15.31 -4.79 -1.91
N ALA A 60 15.56 -4.11 -3.03
CA ALA A 60 16.90 -3.83 -3.55
C ALA A 60 16.85 -2.61 -4.49
N LEU A 61 18.01 -1.99 -4.70
CA LEU A 61 18.22 -0.96 -5.70
C LEU A 61 19.30 -1.45 -6.66
N SER A 62 19.19 -1.09 -7.93
CA SER A 62 20.07 -1.55 -9.02
C SER A 62 20.34 -0.41 -10.00
N ASP A 63 21.50 -0.46 -10.66
CA ASP A 63 21.86 0.44 -11.75
C ASP A 63 21.36 -0.09 -13.10
N GLU A 64 21.09 -1.40 -13.18
CA GLU A 64 20.63 -2.07 -14.38
C GLU A 64 19.24 -2.68 -14.19
N SER A 65 18.47 -2.76 -15.28
CA SER A 65 17.19 -3.46 -15.32
C SER A 65 17.32 -4.77 -16.08
N PRO A 66 16.77 -5.89 -15.56
CA PRO A 66 16.71 -7.16 -16.29
C PRO A 66 15.68 -7.13 -17.43
N VAL A 67 14.91 -6.04 -17.58
CA VAL A 67 13.86 -5.87 -18.60
C VAL A 67 14.03 -4.54 -19.33
N PRO A 68 13.69 -4.47 -20.62
CA PRO A 68 13.87 -3.26 -21.41
C PRO A 68 12.91 -2.14 -20.98
N ASP A 69 11.66 -2.48 -20.69
CA ASP A 69 10.61 -1.52 -20.35
C ASP A 69 10.22 -1.64 -18.88
N THR A 70 10.37 -0.54 -18.15
CA THR A 70 9.96 -0.44 -16.74
C THR A 70 8.94 0.67 -16.56
N ARG A 71 8.13 0.55 -15.51
CA ARG A 71 7.25 1.63 -15.06
C ARG A 71 7.91 2.41 -13.93
N PRO A 72 7.52 3.68 -13.70
CA PRO A 72 8.06 4.45 -12.58
C PRO A 72 7.51 3.95 -11.25
N VAL A 73 8.28 4.16 -10.18
CA VAL A 73 7.71 4.26 -8.83
C VAL A 73 6.82 5.51 -8.79
N GLU A 74 5.54 5.38 -8.43
CA GLU A 74 4.60 6.52 -8.45
C GLU A 74 4.84 7.46 -7.27
N SER A 75 5.03 6.92 -6.07
CA SER A 75 5.25 7.73 -4.88
C SER A 75 5.86 6.95 -3.73
N LEU A 76 6.52 7.69 -2.84
CA LEU A 76 6.95 7.23 -1.53
C LEU A 76 5.81 7.45 -0.52
N VAL A 77 5.48 6.42 0.27
CA VAL A 77 4.37 6.47 1.25
C VAL A 77 4.84 7.01 2.59
N ASP A 78 6.03 6.61 3.02
CA ASP A 78 6.66 7.03 4.26
C ASP A 78 8.07 7.53 3.95
N PRO A 79 8.51 8.69 4.48
CA PRO A 79 9.86 9.21 4.26
C PRO A 79 10.95 8.22 4.71
N ASP A 80 10.69 7.42 5.75
CA ASP A 80 11.66 6.48 6.29
C ASP A 80 11.35 5.03 5.86
N PRO A 81 12.36 4.16 5.73
CA PRO A 81 12.14 2.74 5.50
C PRO A 81 11.28 2.12 6.60
N VAL A 82 10.17 1.50 6.21
CA VAL A 82 9.25 0.82 7.14
C VAL A 82 9.75 -0.56 7.55
N LEU A 83 10.73 -1.09 6.82
CA LEU A 83 11.42 -2.34 7.12
C LEU A 83 12.92 -2.16 7.09
N THR A 84 13.61 -2.85 7.98
CA THR A 84 15.07 -2.91 8.02
C THR A 84 15.62 -3.96 7.05
N PRO A 85 16.90 -3.86 6.65
CA PRO A 85 17.55 -4.92 5.87
C PRO A 85 17.48 -6.30 6.52
N ALA A 86 17.59 -6.38 7.85
CA ALA A 86 17.48 -7.62 8.61
C ALA A 86 16.08 -8.24 8.51
N GLN A 87 15.03 -7.41 8.58
CA GLN A 87 13.64 -7.85 8.36
C GLN A 87 13.42 -8.35 6.92
N ILE A 88 13.97 -7.67 5.93
CA ILE A 88 13.89 -8.13 4.53
C ILE A 88 14.60 -9.48 4.34
N ALA A 89 15.79 -9.64 4.94
CA ALA A 89 16.53 -10.89 4.90
C ALA A 89 15.76 -12.02 5.60
N LEU A 90 15.16 -11.74 6.76
CA LEU A 90 14.30 -12.68 7.48
C LEU A 90 13.06 -13.07 6.65
N ALA A 91 12.41 -12.11 6.00
CA ALA A 91 11.25 -12.39 5.14
C ALA A 91 11.63 -13.27 3.93
N ARG A 92 12.81 -13.04 3.33
CA ARG A 92 13.36 -13.90 2.27
C ARG A 92 13.67 -15.31 2.79
N TRP A 93 14.21 -15.44 4.00
CA TRP A 93 14.43 -16.74 4.63
C TRP A 93 13.10 -17.46 4.89
N MET A 94 12.11 -16.79 5.50
CA MET A 94 10.78 -17.36 5.77
C MET A 94 10.09 -17.83 4.49
N SER A 95 10.15 -17.03 3.42
CA SER A 95 9.55 -17.36 2.13
C SER A 95 10.14 -18.64 1.54
N ARG A 96 11.47 -18.83 1.65
CA ARG A 96 12.15 -20.05 1.20
C ARG A 96 11.86 -21.25 2.10
N GLU A 97 11.97 -21.08 3.41
CA GLU A 97 11.84 -22.15 4.40
C GLU A 97 10.42 -22.72 4.45
N TYR A 98 9.42 -21.84 4.41
CA TYR A 98 8.02 -22.23 4.56
C TYR A 98 7.24 -22.25 3.25
N LEU A 99 7.93 -22.10 2.10
CA LEU A 99 7.31 -22.01 0.77
C LEU A 99 6.17 -20.96 0.71
N ALA A 100 6.29 -19.92 1.53
CA ALA A 100 5.32 -18.84 1.64
C ALA A 100 5.63 -17.72 0.64
N SER A 101 4.63 -16.94 0.27
CA SER A 101 4.86 -15.79 -0.61
C SER A 101 5.68 -14.71 0.12
N LEU A 102 6.68 -14.14 -0.56
CA LEU A 102 7.51 -13.10 0.05
C LEU A 102 6.69 -11.86 0.47
N HIS A 103 5.61 -11.54 -0.26
CA HIS A 103 4.75 -10.43 0.12
C HIS A 103 4.01 -10.68 1.44
N GLU A 104 3.62 -11.93 1.76
CA GLU A 104 3.00 -12.28 3.04
C GLU A 104 4.00 -12.15 4.17
N CYS A 105 5.21 -12.68 3.98
CA CYS A 105 6.28 -12.57 4.97
C CYS A 105 6.62 -11.10 5.28
N LEU A 106 6.76 -10.24 4.27
CA LEU A 106 7.01 -8.81 4.46
C LEU A 106 5.82 -8.11 5.14
N LYS A 107 4.60 -8.42 4.72
CA LYS A 107 3.39 -7.80 5.27
C LYS A 107 3.20 -8.10 6.76
N LEU A 108 3.60 -9.27 7.24
CA LEU A 108 3.57 -9.64 8.67
C LEU A 108 4.46 -8.77 9.55
N MET A 109 5.50 -8.16 8.96
CA MET A 109 6.44 -7.28 9.68
C MET A 109 5.98 -5.82 9.72
N LEU A 110 4.93 -5.48 8.97
CA LEU A 110 4.40 -4.12 8.93
C LEU A 110 3.43 -3.89 10.09
N PRO A 111 3.53 -2.74 10.80
CA PRO A 111 2.53 -2.37 11.78
C PRO A 111 1.12 -2.31 11.16
N PRO A 112 0.07 -2.68 11.90
CA PRO A 112 -1.29 -2.64 11.39
C PRO A 112 -1.68 -1.21 10.98
N GLY A 113 -2.28 -1.09 9.78
CA GLY A 113 -2.79 0.18 9.27
C GLY A 113 -1.78 1.06 8.52
N VAL A 114 -0.50 0.66 8.44
CA VAL A 114 0.54 1.36 7.65
C VAL A 114 0.27 1.23 6.14
N VAL A 115 -0.38 0.15 5.74
CA VAL A 115 -0.76 -0.11 4.35
C VAL A 115 -2.27 -0.10 4.25
N GLY A 116 -2.82 0.69 3.33
CA GLY A 116 -4.24 0.63 3.01
C GLY A 116 -4.58 -0.54 2.09
N HIS A 117 -5.83 -0.63 1.67
CA HIS A 117 -6.27 -1.65 0.72
C HIS A 117 -6.45 -1.06 -0.68
N ALA A 118 -6.13 -1.86 -1.70
CA ALA A 118 -6.51 -1.56 -3.06
C ALA A 118 -7.98 -1.90 -3.30
N ASP A 119 -8.70 -1.02 -3.96
CA ASP A 119 -10.06 -1.19 -4.44
C ASP A 119 -10.16 -0.63 -5.87
N VAL A 120 -11.35 -0.73 -6.46
CA VAL A 120 -11.71 -0.04 -7.70
C VAL A 120 -12.75 1.01 -7.38
N GLN A 121 -12.66 2.17 -7.99
CA GLN A 121 -13.72 3.17 -7.99
C GLN A 121 -14.42 3.13 -9.35
N VAL A 122 -15.75 3.19 -9.31
CA VAL A 122 -16.61 3.23 -10.50
C VAL A 122 -17.44 4.49 -10.42
N GLU A 123 -17.51 5.20 -11.53
CA GLU A 123 -18.29 6.43 -11.68
C GLU A 123 -18.96 6.46 -13.05
N LEU A 124 -20.07 7.19 -13.18
CA LEU A 124 -20.68 7.45 -14.48
C LEU A 124 -19.77 8.40 -15.27
N ALA A 125 -19.60 8.15 -16.56
CA ALA A 125 -18.83 9.03 -17.43
C ALA A 125 -19.61 10.30 -17.83
N GLY A 126 -20.94 10.27 -17.68
CA GLY A 126 -21.87 11.33 -18.05
C GLY A 126 -23.32 10.87 -17.84
N GLU A 127 -24.26 11.57 -18.48
CA GLU A 127 -25.67 11.16 -18.53
C GLU A 127 -25.82 9.83 -19.29
N VAL A 128 -26.70 8.97 -18.78
CA VAL A 128 -26.90 7.62 -19.33
C VAL A 128 -28.23 7.58 -20.08
N GLU A 129 -28.18 7.17 -21.35
CA GLU A 129 -29.35 7.04 -22.18
C GLU A 129 -30.05 5.67 -21.95
N PRO A 130 -31.36 5.55 -22.15
CA PRO A 130 -32.08 4.29 -21.96
C PRO A 130 -31.52 3.11 -22.78
N GLY A 131 -30.90 3.38 -23.94
CA GLY A 131 -30.27 2.35 -24.80
C GLY A 131 -28.88 1.88 -24.36
N ASP A 132 -28.26 2.58 -23.41
CA ASP A 132 -26.92 2.26 -22.90
C ASP A 132 -26.93 1.04 -21.99
N VAL A 133 -28.09 0.73 -21.43
CA VAL A 133 -28.26 -0.33 -20.45
C VAL A 133 -29.03 -1.48 -21.07
N ARG A 134 -28.52 -2.70 -20.89
CA ARG A 134 -29.03 -3.91 -21.59
C ARG A 134 -29.37 -5.08 -20.66
N THR A 135 -29.05 -4.94 -19.37
CA THR A 135 -29.28 -5.99 -18.38
C THR A 135 -29.67 -5.36 -17.05
N GLU A 136 -30.44 -6.09 -16.24
CA GLU A 136 -30.84 -5.67 -14.90
C GLU A 136 -29.63 -5.28 -14.03
N ALA A 137 -28.53 -6.03 -14.11
CA ALA A 137 -27.30 -5.71 -13.36
C ALA A 137 -26.63 -4.40 -13.81
N GLN A 138 -26.80 -4.00 -15.07
CA GLN A 138 -26.32 -2.71 -15.56
C GLN A 138 -27.27 -1.59 -15.11
N GLU A 139 -28.59 -1.80 -15.16
CA GLU A 139 -29.61 -0.82 -14.68
C GLU A 139 -29.38 -0.51 -13.20
N GLN A 140 -29.32 -1.55 -12.37
CA GLN A 140 -29.10 -1.40 -10.93
C GLN A 140 -27.77 -0.70 -10.61
N LEU A 141 -26.72 -0.99 -11.37
CA LEU A 141 -25.43 -0.32 -11.19
C LEU A 141 -25.52 1.17 -11.54
N VAL A 142 -26.10 1.51 -12.69
CA VAL A 142 -26.26 2.91 -13.12
C VAL A 142 -27.14 3.67 -12.13
N THR A 143 -28.30 3.14 -11.75
CA THR A 143 -29.22 3.77 -10.79
C THR A 143 -28.52 4.08 -9.46
N VAL A 144 -27.71 3.15 -8.95
CA VAL A 144 -26.99 3.37 -7.70
C VAL A 144 -25.86 4.40 -7.84
N LEU A 145 -25.15 4.42 -8.98
CA LEU A 145 -24.10 5.41 -9.26
C LEU A 145 -24.67 6.80 -9.53
N ASP A 146 -25.82 6.90 -10.19
CA ASP A 146 -26.54 8.16 -10.42
C ASP A 146 -27.00 8.77 -9.10
N ALA A 147 -27.61 7.96 -8.22
CA ALA A 147 -28.12 8.43 -6.95
C ALA A 147 -27.04 8.74 -5.88
N LYS A 148 -25.87 8.08 -5.93
CA LYS A 148 -24.83 8.19 -4.88
C LYS A 148 -23.49 8.74 -5.36
N GLY A 149 -23.34 8.98 -6.66
CA GLY A 149 -22.08 9.37 -7.27
C GLY A 149 -21.05 8.22 -7.34
N PRO A 150 -19.75 8.56 -7.41
CA PRO A 150 -18.67 7.57 -7.47
C PRO A 150 -18.65 6.63 -6.28
N LEU A 151 -18.59 5.32 -6.55
CA LEU A 151 -18.59 4.29 -5.50
C LEU A 151 -17.41 3.33 -5.64
N ARG A 152 -16.87 2.91 -4.50
CA ARG A 152 -15.83 1.88 -4.45
C ARG A 152 -16.40 0.49 -4.57
N GLY A 153 -15.59 -0.46 -5.03
CA GLY A 153 -15.97 -1.85 -5.19
C GLY A 153 -16.50 -2.49 -3.92
N GLN A 154 -15.93 -2.17 -2.74
CA GLN A 154 -16.50 -2.63 -1.47
C GLN A 154 -17.90 -2.06 -1.20
N GLN A 155 -18.17 -0.80 -1.55
CA GLN A 155 -19.49 -0.19 -1.38
C GLN A 155 -20.50 -0.84 -2.34
N LEU A 156 -20.09 -1.05 -3.60
CA LEU A 156 -20.93 -1.74 -4.60
C LEU A 156 -21.22 -3.19 -4.21
N ASN A 157 -20.28 -3.93 -3.63
CA ASN A 157 -20.55 -5.27 -3.11
C ASN A 157 -21.62 -5.28 -1.99
N ARG A 158 -21.70 -4.21 -1.18
CA ARG A 158 -22.69 -4.11 -0.09
C ARG A 158 -24.04 -3.63 -0.57
N LEU A 159 -24.07 -2.73 -1.56
CA LEU A 159 -25.31 -2.17 -2.11
C LEU A 159 -25.96 -3.09 -3.14
N LEU A 160 -25.16 -3.87 -3.86
CA LEU A 160 -25.60 -4.81 -4.89
C LEU A 160 -25.13 -6.26 -4.59
N PRO A 161 -25.40 -6.81 -3.39
CA PRO A 161 -25.06 -8.18 -3.06
C PRO A 161 -25.98 -9.07 -3.91
N ARG A 162 -25.43 -9.97 -4.73
CA ARG A 162 -26.10 -10.85 -5.73
C ARG A 162 -26.10 -10.35 -7.16
N GLN A 163 -25.85 -9.06 -7.42
CA GLN A 163 -25.70 -8.62 -8.81
C GLN A 163 -24.26 -8.78 -9.29
N GLN A 164 -24.08 -9.15 -10.56
CA GLN A 164 -22.78 -9.25 -11.21
C GLN A 164 -22.23 -7.85 -11.60
N TRP A 165 -22.26 -6.89 -10.66
CA TRP A 165 -21.92 -5.49 -10.93
C TRP A 165 -20.51 -5.34 -11.51
N ARG A 166 -19.55 -6.19 -11.15
CA ARG A 166 -18.18 -6.17 -11.71
C ARG A 166 -18.17 -6.41 -13.22
N ARG A 167 -19.00 -7.35 -13.67
CA ARG A 167 -19.17 -7.66 -15.10
C ARG A 167 -19.91 -6.53 -15.80
N ALA A 168 -21.00 -6.03 -15.20
CA ALA A 168 -21.76 -4.90 -15.71
C ALA A 168 -20.87 -3.65 -15.89
N ALA A 169 -20.12 -3.27 -14.85
CA ALA A 169 -19.16 -2.18 -14.89
C ALA A 169 -18.10 -2.39 -15.97
N GLY A 170 -17.61 -3.62 -16.18
CA GLY A 170 -16.67 -3.92 -17.25
C GLY A 170 -17.27 -3.74 -18.65
N GLN A 171 -18.52 -4.15 -18.86
CA GLN A 171 -19.22 -3.99 -20.14
C GLN A 171 -19.60 -2.54 -20.42
N LEU A 172 -20.03 -1.80 -19.40
CA LEU A 172 -20.32 -0.37 -19.50
C LEU A 172 -19.05 0.45 -19.74
N ALA A 173 -17.94 0.09 -19.09
CA ALA A 173 -16.67 0.81 -19.25
C ALA A 173 -16.09 0.68 -20.67
N ARG A 174 -16.25 -0.48 -21.31
CA ARG A 174 -15.86 -0.67 -22.73
C ARG A 174 -16.65 0.22 -23.69
N ARG A 175 -17.84 0.64 -23.28
CA ARG A 175 -18.73 1.53 -24.06
C ARG A 175 -18.60 3.00 -23.64
N GLY A 176 -17.72 3.31 -22.68
CA GLY A 176 -17.53 4.68 -22.20
C GLY A 176 -18.66 5.19 -21.30
N ILE A 177 -19.59 4.35 -20.83
CA ILE A 177 -20.73 4.78 -20.00
C ILE A 177 -20.31 4.93 -18.53
N VAL A 178 -19.36 4.12 -18.06
CA VAL A 178 -18.78 4.23 -16.72
C VAL A 178 -17.27 4.26 -16.80
N VAL A 179 -16.64 5.03 -15.93
CA VAL A 179 -15.18 5.06 -15.76
C VAL A 179 -14.82 4.17 -14.59
N LYS A 180 -13.76 3.37 -14.77
CA LYS A 180 -13.17 2.54 -13.71
C LYS A 180 -11.76 3.03 -13.43
N SER A 181 -11.53 3.52 -12.22
CA SER A 181 -10.22 3.99 -11.78
C SER A 181 -9.71 3.14 -10.61
N PRO A 182 -8.39 2.94 -10.49
CA PRO A 182 -7.81 2.29 -9.31
C PRO A 182 -7.99 3.21 -8.10
N PHE A 183 -8.45 2.65 -6.98
CA PHE A 183 -8.52 3.36 -5.71
C PHE A 183 -7.56 2.71 -4.73
N LEU A 184 -6.58 3.47 -4.21
CA LEU A 184 -5.71 3.00 -3.15
C LEU A 184 -6.08 3.73 -1.87
N ALA A 185 -6.65 3.00 -0.90
CA ALA A 185 -7.00 3.61 0.37
C ALA A 185 -5.73 4.09 1.08
N PRO A 186 -5.70 5.29 1.66
CA PRO A 186 -4.52 5.78 2.38
C PRO A 186 -4.26 4.94 3.65
N PRO A 187 -3.02 4.99 4.18
CA PRO A 187 -2.71 4.45 5.49
C PRO A 187 -3.64 5.02 6.56
N ARG A 188 -4.04 4.18 7.52
CA ARG A 188 -4.87 4.57 8.67
C ARG A 188 -4.08 4.71 9.96
N ALA A 189 -2.89 4.11 10.02
CA ALA A 189 -2.00 4.24 11.16
C ALA A 189 -1.64 5.71 11.37
N ARG A 190 -1.69 6.16 12.62
CA ARG A 190 -1.22 7.48 13.03
C ARG A 190 -0.09 7.27 14.04
N PRO A 191 0.97 8.10 14.00
CA PRO A 191 2.00 8.06 15.02
C PRO A 191 1.37 8.19 16.41
N ARG A 192 1.75 7.30 17.32
CA ARG A 192 1.31 7.40 18.72
C ARG A 192 2.02 8.60 19.34
N ARG A 193 1.27 9.65 19.64
CA ARG A 193 1.78 10.78 20.42
C ARG A 193 1.82 10.39 21.88
N VAL A 194 3.00 10.44 22.47
CA VAL A 194 3.20 10.26 23.91
C VAL A 194 3.71 11.59 24.46
N ARG A 195 3.21 12.00 25.62
CA ARG A 195 3.74 13.18 26.31
C ARG A 195 5.08 12.77 26.93
N THR A 196 6.15 13.41 26.47
CA THR A 196 7.46 13.32 27.11
C THR A 196 7.70 14.61 27.90
N VAL A 197 8.46 14.50 28.98
CA VAL A 197 9.06 15.64 29.66
C VAL A 197 10.55 15.52 29.49
N GLU A 198 11.20 16.58 29.03
CA GLU A 198 12.66 16.65 28.96
C GLU A 198 13.14 17.51 30.12
N TRP A 199 14.16 17.02 30.82
CA TRP A 199 14.74 17.71 31.96
C TRP A 199 15.66 18.84 31.48
N ILE A 200 15.39 20.08 31.90
CA ILE A 200 16.10 21.27 31.40
C ILE A 200 17.30 21.67 32.29
N ALA A 201 17.39 21.18 33.53
CA ALA A 201 18.44 21.62 34.48
C ALA A 201 19.74 20.80 34.32
N ARG A 202 20.84 21.45 33.94
CA ARG A 202 22.13 20.78 33.68
C ARG A 202 22.89 20.39 34.97
N ASP A 203 22.70 21.14 36.06
CA ASP A 203 23.55 21.03 37.27
C ASP A 203 22.75 20.76 38.55
N ALA A 204 21.52 20.24 38.44
CA ALA A 204 20.72 19.88 39.61
C ALA A 204 20.99 18.42 40.01
N ASP A 205 21.25 18.19 41.30
CA ASP A 205 21.38 16.85 41.88
C ASP A 205 20.06 16.06 41.70
N THR A 206 20.08 15.15 40.72
CA THR A 206 18.94 14.34 40.28
C THR A 206 18.35 13.53 41.42
N ASP A 207 19.19 12.98 42.30
CA ASP A 207 18.76 12.12 43.39
C ASP A 207 18.04 12.94 44.47
N ALA A 208 18.54 14.14 44.78
CA ALA A 208 17.90 15.05 45.73
C ALA A 208 16.54 15.57 45.24
N ALA A 209 16.38 15.84 43.94
CA ALA A 209 15.13 16.29 43.36
C ALA A 209 14.08 15.16 43.25
N LEU A 210 14.50 13.97 42.80
CA LEU A 210 13.62 12.78 42.73
C LEU A 210 13.15 12.34 44.11
N ALA A 211 14.00 12.43 45.15
CA ALA A 211 13.62 12.10 46.51
C ALA A 211 12.43 12.94 47.02
N ARG A 212 12.30 14.20 46.58
CA ARG A 212 11.18 15.10 46.94
C ARG A 212 9.89 14.83 46.16
N LEU A 213 9.98 14.13 45.03
CA LEU A 213 8.85 13.81 44.15
C LEU A 213 8.29 12.41 44.37
N ARG A 214 8.90 11.60 45.24
CA ARG A 214 8.41 10.26 45.59
C ARG A 214 7.09 10.38 46.35
N SER A 215 6.03 9.83 45.75
CA SER A 215 4.73 9.62 46.38
C SER A 215 4.71 8.26 47.09
N GLU A 216 4.04 8.15 48.23
CA GLU A 216 3.83 6.88 48.94
C GLU A 216 3.19 5.79 48.06
N CYS A 217 2.53 6.18 46.96
CA CYS A 217 1.79 5.27 46.09
C CYS A 217 2.64 4.62 44.96
N TYR A 218 3.89 5.05 44.73
CA TYR A 218 4.77 4.46 43.72
C TYR A 218 6.15 4.15 44.31
N PRO A 219 6.46 2.87 44.63
CA PRO A 219 7.80 2.49 45.06
C PRO A 219 8.81 2.65 43.91
N ALA A 220 10.07 2.92 44.25
CA ALA A 220 11.16 3.04 43.29
C ALA A 220 11.40 1.69 42.58
N ILE A 221 11.67 1.74 41.27
CA ILE A 221 12.08 0.60 40.43
C ILE A 221 13.53 0.25 40.76
#